data_AF-A0A7X6SMF6-F1
#
_entry.id   AF-A0A7X6SMF6-F1
#
_cell.length_a   1.000
_cell.length_b   1.000
_cell.length_c   1.000
_cell.angle_alpha   90.00
_cell.angle_beta   90.00
_cell.angle_gamma   90.00
#
_symmetry.space_group_name_H-M   'P 1'
#
loop_
_entity.id
_entity.type
_entity.pdbx_description
1 polymer ?
#
loop_
_entity_poly.entity_id
_entity_poly.type
_entity_poly.pdbx_seq_one_letter_code
_entity_poly.pdbx_strand_id
1 'polypeptide(L)'
;KQELIEERILLQERLQARQKLTESETELSRNIYERGVDDLGFGRIRSKGDAALFGGNTTGQMKNKLEIPSNRPLADFLPTVTIAAKNLATEITNHNVRQKDLHGELTITEEHVQNNTGVRNMLGDRGIKPEELPPEEDIKKLERRIKSNEKRLINESKLPKGDS
;
A
#
# COMPACT_ATOMS: atom_id res chain seq x y z
N LYS A 1 -22.97 5.34 16.94
CA LYS A 1 -22.32 4.08 17.40
C LYS A 1 -22.03 3.14 16.23
N GLN A 2 -23.01 2.88 15.34
CA GLN A 2 -22.81 2.06 14.14
C GLN A 2 -21.70 2.58 13.19
N GLU A 3 -21.72 3.88 12.87
CA GLU A 3 -20.69 4.52 12.01
C GLU A 3 -19.25 4.33 12.54
N LEU A 4 -19.05 4.41 13.86
CA LEU A 4 -17.73 4.20 14.50
C LEU A 4 -17.26 2.74 14.39
N ILE A 5 -18.18 1.78 14.31
CA ILE A 5 -17.85 0.35 14.13
C ILE A 5 -17.42 0.12 12.68
N GLU A 6 -18.14 0.69 11.72
CA GLU A 6 -17.80 0.61 10.30
C GLU A 6 -16.46 1.27 9.98
N GLU A 7 -16.21 2.49 10.49
CA GLU A 7 -14.91 3.15 10.37
C GLU A 7 -13.77 2.29 10.94
N ARG A 8 -14.01 1.57 12.05
CA ARG A 8 -13.04 0.67 12.67
C ARG A 8 -12.74 -0.55 11.81
N ILE A 9 -13.76 -1.20 11.26
CA ILE A 9 -13.60 -2.36 10.40
C ILE A 9 -12.80 -1.97 9.16
N LEU A 10 -13.19 -0.87 8.49
CA LEU A 10 -12.50 -0.36 7.30
C LEU A 10 -11.04 0.01 7.60
N LEU A 11 -10.79 0.71 8.72
CA LEU A 11 -9.42 1.02 9.14
C LEU A 11 -8.60 -0.26 9.37
N GLN A 12 -9.16 -1.27 10.03
CA GLN A 12 -8.45 -2.50 10.34
C GLN A 12 -8.08 -3.27 9.07
N GLU A 13 -9.02 -3.42 8.14
CA GLU A 13 -8.77 -4.08 6.85
C GLU A 13 -7.67 -3.36 6.07
N ARG A 14 -7.72 -2.03 6.03
CA ARG A 14 -6.73 -1.23 5.31
C ARG A 14 -5.36 -1.25 5.98
N LEU A 15 -5.30 -1.29 7.31
CA LEU A 15 -4.06 -1.45 8.07
C LEU A 15 -3.44 -2.83 7.80
N GLN A 16 -4.25 -3.88 7.79
CA GLN A 16 -3.79 -5.24 7.47
C GLN A 16 -3.26 -5.33 6.03
N ALA A 17 -3.97 -4.74 5.06
CA ALA A 17 -3.49 -4.70 3.67
C ALA A 17 -2.17 -3.91 3.56
N ARG A 18 -2.07 -2.77 4.23
CA ARG A 18 -0.86 -1.94 4.25
C ARG A 18 0.33 -2.64 4.91
N GLN A 19 0.08 -3.39 5.96
CA GLN A 19 1.08 -4.21 6.65
C GLN A 19 1.61 -5.30 5.73
N LYS A 20 0.73 -6.08 5.09
CA LYS A 20 1.12 -7.12 4.12
C LYS A 20 1.98 -6.56 2.99
N LEU A 21 1.58 -5.42 2.42
CA LEU A 21 2.38 -4.74 1.39
C LEU A 21 3.77 -4.35 1.92
N THR A 22 3.87 -3.90 3.17
CA THR A 22 5.17 -3.56 3.77
C THR A 22 6.05 -4.79 3.94
N GLU A 23 5.47 -5.91 4.38
CA GLU A 23 6.16 -7.18 4.58
C GLU A 23 6.70 -7.71 3.24
N SER A 24 5.86 -7.74 2.20
CA SER A 24 6.25 -8.20 0.86
C SER A 24 7.28 -7.29 0.18
N GLU A 25 7.16 -5.96 0.32
CA GLU A 25 8.17 -5.01 -0.17
C GLU A 25 9.51 -5.16 0.57
N THR A 26 9.48 -5.39 1.88
CA THR A 26 10.69 -5.62 2.70
C THR A 26 11.38 -6.92 2.28
N GLU A 27 10.59 -7.97 2.07
CA GLU A 27 11.08 -9.25 1.58
C GLU A 27 11.69 -9.11 0.19
N LEU A 28 11.03 -8.38 -0.72
CA LEU A 28 11.54 -8.11 -2.06
C LEU A 28 12.85 -7.33 -2.00
N SER A 29 12.91 -6.26 -1.22
CA SER A 29 14.12 -5.48 -1.04
C SER A 29 15.30 -6.34 -0.59
N ARG A 30 15.11 -7.22 0.41
CA ARG A 30 16.16 -8.14 0.89
C ARG A 30 16.57 -9.14 -0.20
N ASN A 31 15.58 -9.76 -0.82
CA ASN A 31 15.74 -10.78 -1.85
C ASN A 31 16.59 -10.26 -3.02
N ILE A 32 16.29 -9.07 -3.52
CA ILE A 32 16.97 -8.48 -4.68
C ILE A 32 18.32 -7.84 -4.31
N TYR A 33 18.49 -7.43 -3.04
CA TYR A 33 19.77 -6.90 -2.56
C TYR A 33 20.89 -7.95 -2.66
N GLU A 34 20.59 -9.18 -2.24
CA GLU A 34 21.48 -10.34 -2.39
C GLU A 34 21.74 -10.72 -3.87
N ARG A 35 20.99 -10.14 -4.80
CA ARG A 35 21.02 -10.39 -6.25
C ARG A 35 21.54 -9.19 -7.05
N GLY A 36 22.28 -8.29 -6.39
CA GLY A 36 23.00 -7.19 -7.03
C GLY A 36 22.17 -5.94 -7.29
N VAL A 37 21.09 -5.71 -6.53
CA VAL A 37 20.29 -4.48 -6.59
C VAL A 37 20.51 -3.64 -5.33
N ASP A 38 20.87 -2.37 -5.49
CA ASP A 38 21.02 -1.44 -4.37
C ASP A 38 19.69 -0.75 -3.98
N ASP A 39 19.69 0.03 -2.90
CA ASP A 39 18.48 0.74 -2.42
C ASP A 39 17.91 1.69 -3.48
N LEU A 40 18.78 2.34 -4.26
CA LEU A 40 18.37 3.21 -5.36
C LEU A 40 17.70 2.42 -6.49
N GLY A 41 18.24 1.24 -6.82
CA GLY A 41 17.69 0.29 -7.77
C GLY A 41 16.34 -0.25 -7.33
N PHE A 42 16.18 -0.58 -6.05
CA PHE A 42 14.87 -0.96 -5.50
C PHE A 42 13.84 0.18 -5.65
N GLY A 43 14.26 1.42 -5.38
CA GLY A 43 13.42 2.61 -5.62
C GLY A 43 12.97 2.74 -7.08
N ARG A 44 13.87 2.48 -8.04
CA ARG A 44 13.57 2.49 -9.48
C ARG A 44 12.64 1.35 -9.89
N ILE A 45 12.90 0.12 -9.42
CA ILE A 45 12.04 -1.05 -9.65
C ILE A 45 10.61 -0.76 -9.18
N ARG A 46 10.45 -0.32 -7.93
CA ARG A 46 9.13 0.00 -7.36
C ARG A 46 8.42 1.10 -8.16
N SER A 47 9.14 2.16 -8.55
CA SER A 47 8.56 3.25 -9.35
C SER A 47 8.08 2.78 -10.73
N LYS A 48 8.83 1.88 -11.39
CA LYS A 48 8.45 1.28 -12.67
C LYS A 48 7.29 0.29 -12.53
N GLY A 49 7.26 -0.49 -11.44
CA GLY A 49 6.12 -1.32 -11.08
C GLY A 49 4.85 -0.49 -10.88
N ASP A 50 4.95 0.62 -10.16
CA ASP A 50 3.85 1.59 -10.00
C ASP A 50 3.39 2.12 -11.34
N ALA A 51 4.31 2.52 -12.24
CA ALA A 51 3.93 2.98 -13.58
C ALA A 51 3.16 1.90 -14.35
N ALA A 52 3.55 0.62 -14.26
CA ALA A 52 2.82 -0.47 -14.88
C ALA A 52 1.43 -0.69 -14.27
N LEU A 53 1.32 -0.60 -12.94
CA LEU A 53 0.04 -0.77 -12.24
C LEU A 53 -0.92 0.42 -12.43
N PHE A 54 -0.41 1.63 -12.57
CA PHE A 54 -1.21 2.86 -12.59
C PHE A 54 -1.32 3.48 -13.99
N GLY A 55 -1.35 2.65 -15.04
CA GLY A 55 -1.60 3.12 -16.41
C GLY A 55 -0.56 4.12 -16.92
N GLY A 56 0.71 3.91 -16.56
CA GLY A 56 1.84 4.77 -16.94
C GLY A 56 2.25 5.80 -15.88
N ASN A 57 1.50 5.92 -14.76
CA ASN A 57 1.81 6.89 -13.71
C ASN A 57 2.80 6.32 -12.68
N THR A 58 4.01 6.88 -12.62
CA THR A 58 4.98 6.60 -11.56
C THR A 58 4.43 6.96 -10.18
N THR A 59 5.09 6.48 -9.11
CA THR A 59 4.75 6.83 -7.72
C THR A 59 4.64 8.35 -7.52
N GLY A 60 5.56 9.12 -8.10
CA GLY A 60 5.57 10.59 -7.99
C GLY A 60 4.41 11.25 -8.70
N GLN A 61 4.07 10.78 -9.91
CA GLN A 61 2.92 11.28 -10.66
C GLN A 61 1.60 10.96 -9.95
N MET A 62 1.47 9.76 -9.38
CA MET A 62 0.31 9.40 -8.57
C MET A 62 0.18 10.26 -7.31
N LYS A 63 1.29 10.55 -6.63
CA LYS A 63 1.27 11.49 -5.49
C LYS A 63 0.79 12.87 -5.91
N ASN A 64 1.28 13.40 -7.03
CA ASN A 64 0.85 14.70 -7.54
C ASN A 64 -0.64 14.69 -7.92
N LYS A 65 -1.09 13.64 -8.63
CA LYS A 65 -2.48 13.48 -9.06
C LYS A 65 -3.47 13.40 -7.90
N LEU A 66 -3.08 12.75 -6.80
CA LEU A 66 -3.90 12.56 -5.61
C LEU A 66 -3.64 13.62 -4.52
N GLU A 67 -2.86 14.66 -4.82
CA GLU A 67 -2.49 15.74 -3.89
C GLU A 67 -1.85 15.25 -2.57
N ILE A 68 -1.07 14.18 -2.66
CA ILE A 68 -0.42 13.54 -1.52
C ILE A 68 0.90 14.27 -1.20
N PRO A 69 1.13 14.67 0.07
CA PRO A 69 2.39 15.26 0.49
C PRO A 69 3.60 14.40 0.14
N SER A 70 4.67 15.02 -0.37
CA SER A 70 5.88 14.31 -0.84
C SER A 70 6.51 13.44 0.25
N ASN A 71 6.47 13.89 1.51
CA ASN A 71 6.98 13.21 2.69
C ASN A 71 6.12 12.03 3.18
N ARG A 72 4.97 11.76 2.55
CA ARG A 72 4.11 10.63 2.90
C ARG A 72 4.16 9.51 1.86
N PRO A 73 4.05 8.23 2.28
CA PRO A 73 3.91 7.11 1.34
C PRO A 73 2.60 7.20 0.54
N LEU A 74 2.66 6.91 -0.77
CA LEU A 74 1.47 6.82 -1.62
C LEU A 74 0.45 5.81 -1.06
N ALA A 75 0.93 4.64 -0.63
CA ALA A 75 0.10 3.55 -0.11
C ALA A 75 -0.76 3.93 1.11
N ASP A 76 -0.41 4.99 1.84
CA ASP A 76 -1.20 5.47 3.00
C ASP A 76 -2.51 6.15 2.58
N PHE A 77 -2.69 6.44 1.28
CA PHE A 77 -3.85 7.12 0.68
C PHE A 77 -4.55 6.25 -0.38
N LEU A 78 -4.04 5.05 -0.65
CA LEU A 78 -4.66 4.15 -1.61
C LEU A 78 -5.84 3.38 -0.98
N PRO A 79 -6.91 3.10 -1.75
CA PRO A 79 -7.94 2.15 -1.35
C PRO A 79 -7.39 0.75 -1.09
N THR A 80 -8.09 -0.04 -0.27
CA THR A 80 -7.67 -1.41 0.11
C THR A 80 -7.44 -2.30 -1.12
N VAL A 81 -8.29 -2.22 -2.14
CA VAL A 81 -8.14 -2.99 -3.40
C VAL A 81 -6.82 -2.67 -4.11
N THR A 82 -6.42 -1.40 -4.14
CA THR A 82 -5.18 -0.97 -4.78
C THR A 82 -3.96 -1.41 -3.97
N ILE A 83 -4.02 -1.35 -2.64
CA ILE A 83 -2.96 -1.88 -1.78
C ILE A 83 -2.80 -3.38 -1.99
N ALA A 84 -3.91 -4.13 -2.06
CA ALA A 84 -3.90 -5.56 -2.31
C ALA A 84 -3.33 -5.91 -3.71
N ALA A 85 -3.66 -5.10 -4.73
CA ALA A 85 -3.10 -5.26 -6.07
C ALA A 85 -1.57 -5.08 -6.09
N LYS A 86 -1.06 -4.01 -5.45
CA LYS A 86 0.39 -3.82 -5.27
C LYS A 86 1.02 -5.01 -4.55
N ASN A 87 0.40 -5.47 -3.47
CA ASN A 87 0.91 -6.60 -2.71
C ASN A 87 1.00 -7.85 -3.57
N LEU A 88 -0.05 -8.18 -4.31
CA LEU A 88 -0.07 -9.35 -5.19
C LEU A 88 1.06 -9.29 -6.25
N ALA A 89 1.26 -8.14 -6.90
CA ALA A 89 2.34 -7.99 -7.88
C ALA A 89 3.73 -8.16 -7.23
N THR A 90 3.93 -7.62 -6.03
CA THR A 90 5.17 -7.79 -5.25
C THR A 90 5.41 -9.24 -4.84
N GLU A 91 4.39 -9.95 -4.36
CA GLU A 91 4.45 -11.36 -3.98
C GLU A 91 4.82 -12.26 -5.17
N ILE A 92 4.18 -12.06 -6.33
CA ILE A 92 4.51 -12.79 -7.56
C ILE A 92 5.96 -12.50 -7.97
N THR A 93 6.40 -11.25 -7.88
CA THR A 93 7.79 -10.88 -8.19
C THR A 93 8.76 -11.57 -7.24
N ASN A 94 8.48 -11.58 -5.93
CA ASN A 94 9.29 -12.30 -4.94
C ASN A 94 9.43 -13.79 -5.27
N HIS A 95 8.32 -14.43 -5.59
CA HIS A 95 8.29 -15.84 -5.98
C HIS A 95 9.13 -16.07 -7.24
N ASN A 96 8.90 -15.30 -8.30
CA ASN A 96 9.54 -15.49 -9.59
C ASN A 96 11.05 -15.18 -9.55
N VAL A 97 11.48 -14.15 -8.81
CA VAL A 97 12.90 -13.83 -8.62
C VAL A 97 13.64 -15.00 -7.97
N ARG A 98 13.03 -15.67 -7.00
CA ARG A 98 13.62 -16.87 -6.38
C ARG A 98 13.59 -18.08 -7.30
N GLN A 99 12.43 -18.36 -7.88
CA GLN A 99 12.22 -19.56 -8.70
C GLN A 99 13.11 -19.57 -9.94
N LYS A 100 13.25 -18.41 -10.60
CA LYS A 100 14.03 -18.25 -11.84
C LYS A 100 15.46 -17.80 -11.59
N ASP A 101 15.86 -17.64 -10.33
CA ASP A 101 17.14 -17.09 -9.89
C ASP A 101 17.53 -15.82 -10.67
N LEU A 102 16.66 -14.82 -10.65
CA LEU A 102 16.88 -13.57 -11.41
C LEU A 102 17.92 -12.69 -10.71
N HIS A 103 18.85 -12.13 -11.47
CA HIS A 103 19.89 -11.22 -10.95
C HIS A 103 19.91 -9.89 -11.69
N GLY A 104 20.34 -8.85 -10.98
CA GLY A 104 20.52 -7.50 -11.49
C GLY A 104 19.22 -6.71 -11.66
N GLU A 105 19.36 -5.38 -11.62
CA GLU A 105 18.22 -4.46 -11.63
C GLU A 105 17.35 -4.59 -12.88
N LEU A 106 17.96 -4.74 -14.06
CA LEU A 106 17.23 -4.78 -15.33
C LEU A 106 16.25 -5.95 -15.38
N THR A 107 16.75 -7.17 -15.19
CA THR A 107 15.97 -8.40 -15.24
C THR A 107 14.84 -8.40 -14.20
N ILE A 108 15.15 -7.95 -12.98
CA ILE A 108 14.17 -7.89 -11.89
C ILE A 108 13.13 -6.79 -12.15
N THR A 109 13.53 -5.67 -12.77
CA THR A 109 12.60 -4.63 -13.21
C THR A 109 11.61 -5.18 -14.24
N GLU A 110 12.09 -5.91 -15.25
CA GLU A 110 11.23 -6.48 -16.29
C GLU A 110 10.20 -7.44 -15.71
N GLU A 111 10.64 -8.34 -14.83
CA GLU A 111 9.76 -9.25 -14.08
C GLU A 111 8.72 -8.47 -13.27
N HIS A 112 9.15 -7.45 -12.50
CA HIS A 112 8.25 -6.65 -11.68
C HIS A 112 7.23 -5.87 -12.51
N VAL A 113 7.65 -5.29 -13.64
CA VAL A 113 6.78 -4.56 -14.58
C VAL A 113 5.75 -5.51 -15.21
N GLN A 114 6.17 -6.71 -15.64
CA GLN A 114 5.26 -7.71 -16.20
C GLN A 114 4.19 -8.13 -15.17
N ASN A 115 4.59 -8.41 -13.93
CA ASN A 115 3.66 -8.79 -12.86
C ASN A 115 2.66 -7.68 -12.54
N ASN A 116 3.11 -6.43 -12.43
CA ASN A 116 2.22 -5.29 -12.21
C ASN A 116 1.26 -5.06 -13.40
N THR A 117 1.74 -5.24 -14.63
CA THR A 117 0.91 -5.15 -15.84
C THR A 117 -0.18 -6.24 -15.83
N GLY A 118 0.18 -7.47 -15.47
CA GLY A 118 -0.78 -8.58 -15.35
C GLY A 118 -1.88 -8.29 -14.32
N VAL A 119 -1.49 -7.81 -13.13
CA VAL A 119 -2.46 -7.40 -12.09
C VAL A 119 -3.32 -6.24 -12.56
N ARG A 120 -2.76 -5.25 -13.26
CA ARG A 120 -3.52 -4.12 -13.81
C ARG A 120 -4.53 -4.54 -14.86
N ASN A 121 -4.18 -5.50 -15.72
CA ASN A 121 -5.09 -6.03 -16.73
C ASN A 121 -6.26 -6.77 -16.07
N MET A 122 -5.97 -7.65 -15.09
CA MET A 122 -6.99 -8.36 -14.32
C MET A 122 -8.01 -7.41 -13.66
N LEU A 123 -7.55 -6.29 -13.09
CA LEU A 123 -8.43 -5.26 -12.54
C LEU A 123 -9.24 -4.55 -13.64
N GLY A 124 -8.58 -4.22 -14.75
CA GLY A 124 -9.18 -3.57 -15.92
C GLY A 124 -10.32 -4.37 -16.53
N ASP A 125 -10.18 -5.69 -16.61
CA ASP A 125 -11.23 -6.61 -17.11
C ASP A 125 -12.52 -6.56 -16.27
N ARG A 126 -12.43 -6.07 -15.03
CA ARG A 126 -13.55 -5.86 -14.12
C ARG A 126 -13.97 -4.39 -14.01
N GLY A 127 -13.44 -3.53 -14.88
CA GLY A 127 -13.71 -2.09 -14.87
C GLY A 127 -13.00 -1.32 -13.75
N ILE A 128 -12.02 -1.92 -13.08
CA ILE A 128 -11.27 -1.28 -11.99
C ILE A 128 -9.97 -0.72 -12.57
N LYS A 129 -9.83 0.60 -12.54
CA LYS A 129 -8.60 1.30 -12.93
C LYS A 129 -7.97 1.96 -11.69
N PRO A 130 -6.91 1.37 -11.12
CA PRO A 130 -6.26 1.86 -9.90
C PRO A 130 -5.91 3.35 -9.91
N GLU A 131 -5.53 3.88 -11.07
CA GLU A 131 -5.15 5.27 -11.28
C GLU A 131 -6.33 6.26 -11.36
N GLU A 132 -7.56 5.77 -11.44
CA GLU A 132 -8.79 6.57 -11.45
C GLU A 132 -9.59 6.45 -10.14
N LEU A 133 -9.19 5.55 -9.24
CA LEU A 133 -9.84 5.42 -7.93
C LEU A 133 -9.57 6.64 -7.04
N PRO A 134 -10.58 7.12 -6.29
CA PRO A 134 -10.39 8.25 -5.39
C PRO A 134 -9.39 7.89 -4.27
N PRO A 135 -8.60 8.87 -3.79
CA PRO A 135 -7.76 8.66 -2.64
C PRO A 135 -8.62 8.50 -1.38
N GLU A 136 -8.17 7.62 -0.50
CA GLU A 136 -8.71 7.50 0.86
C GLU A 136 -8.03 8.48 1.81
N GLU A 137 -8.67 8.79 2.92
CA GLU A 137 -8.03 9.56 4.00
C GLU A 137 -6.71 8.91 4.43
N ASP A 138 -5.70 9.71 4.77
CA ASP A 138 -4.45 9.22 5.34
C ASP A 138 -4.72 8.21 6.47
N ILE A 139 -4.29 6.96 6.28
CA ILE A 139 -4.50 5.88 7.22
C ILE A 139 -3.98 6.21 8.63
N LYS A 140 -2.88 6.98 8.74
CA LYS A 140 -2.32 7.41 10.03
C LYS A 140 -3.16 8.49 10.70
N LYS A 141 -3.82 9.34 9.92
CA LYS A 141 -4.75 10.34 10.45
C LYS A 141 -6.03 9.66 10.96
N LEU A 142 -6.57 8.72 10.18
CA LEU A 142 -7.71 7.91 10.57
C LEU A 142 -7.43 7.10 11.85
N GLU A 143 -6.26 6.46 11.93
CA GLU A 143 -5.80 5.73 13.12
C GLU A 143 -5.77 6.62 14.38
N ARG A 144 -5.27 7.86 14.25
CA ARG A 144 -5.25 8.83 15.37
C ARG A 144 -6.64 9.28 15.77
N ARG A 145 -7.55 9.49 14.80
CA ARG A 145 -8.93 9.91 15.06
C ARG A 145 -9.68 8.85 15.86
N ILE A 146 -9.64 7.59 15.41
CA ILE A 146 -10.24 6.46 16.13
C ILE A 146 -9.61 6.31 17.53
N LYS A 147 -8.26 6.40 17.59
CA LYS A 147 -7.42 6.67 18.78
C LYS A 147 -8.11 7.58 19.82
N SER A 148 -8.42 8.78 19.38
CA SER A 148 -8.96 9.84 20.25
C SER A 148 -10.43 9.62 20.62
N ASN A 149 -11.25 9.11 19.70
CA ASN A 149 -12.67 8.87 19.93
C ASN A 149 -12.87 7.78 20.99
N GLU A 150 -12.05 6.73 20.97
CA GLU A 150 -12.04 5.70 22.02
C GLU A 150 -11.70 6.26 23.39
N LYS A 151 -10.66 7.10 23.47
CA LYS A 151 -10.29 7.75 24.73
C LYS A 151 -11.41 8.64 25.27
N ARG A 152 -12.12 9.37 24.40
CA ARG A 152 -13.28 10.18 24.78
C ARG A 152 -14.43 9.33 25.29
N LEU A 153 -14.81 8.28 24.57
CA LEU A 153 -15.86 7.33 24.99
C LEU A 153 -15.55 6.69 26.35
N ILE A 154 -14.29 6.28 26.56
CA ILE A 154 -13.86 5.72 27.86
C ILE A 154 -14.00 6.78 28.97
N ASN A 155 -13.60 8.02 28.72
CA ASN A 155 -13.69 9.09 29.71
C ASN A 155 -15.14 9.53 30.00
N GLU A 156 -16.02 9.53 28.99
CA GLU A 156 -17.46 9.82 29.16
C GLU A 156 -18.19 8.67 29.89
N SER A 157 -17.72 7.43 29.74
CA SER A 157 -18.25 6.26 30.44
C SER A 157 -17.73 6.08 31.87
N LYS A 158 -16.73 6.87 32.30
CA LYS A 158 -16.30 6.91 33.71
C LYS A 158 -17.33 7.72 34.49
N LEU A 159 -18.05 7.05 35.41
CA LEU A 159 -18.92 7.70 36.39
C LEU A 159 -18.17 8.84 37.11
N PRO A 160 -18.85 9.95 37.47
CA PRO A 160 -18.24 10.97 38.30
C PRO A 160 -17.71 10.29 39.57
N LYS A 161 -16.47 10.58 39.94
CA LYS A 161 -16.03 10.26 41.30
C LYS A 161 -16.96 11.05 42.22
N GLY A 162 -17.84 10.34 42.92
CA GLY A 162 -18.67 10.95 43.95
C GLY A 162 -17.72 11.57 44.96
N ASP A 163 -17.73 12.89 45.05
CA ASP A 163 -17.11 13.60 46.16
C ASP A 163 -17.84 13.14 47.43
N SER A 164 -17.11 12.42 48.29
CA SER A 164 -17.53 12.03 49.64
C SER A 164 -16.57 12.68 50.64
#